data_AF-A0A919M894-F1
#
_entry.id   AF-A0A919M894-F1
#
_cell.length_a   1.000
_cell.length_b   1.000
_cell.length_c   1.000
_cell.angle_alpha   90.00
_cell.angle_beta   90.00
_cell.angle_gamma   90.00
#
_symmetry.space_group_name_H-M   'P 1'
#
loop_
_entity.id
_entity.type
_entity.pdbx_description
1 polymer ?
#
loop_
_entity_poly.entity_id
_entity_poly.type
_entity_poly.pdbx_seq_one_letter_code
_entity_poly.pdbx_strand_id
1 'polypeptide(L)'
;MYRSLTHDTTLQAMKTSLAGQQAAITRWNTELALAGRAQRGTRALLITATTADTAAQNRYATARTALTSAKQTLSKAQKQKPRSTAVVTRAKKAVAAAAKTVTLRKTQAQTASAKLAEAGKASRAALARVQKAEAGVKYETAAATKTRAAIAALPTAASYATQAATLSKDVVNQVRPAFKVTDTTQVYGVTVNKTVAFAFKRMIDDAKADGVQISGGGFRTTQRQIELRTINGCPDVWTAPSSSCRVPTAIPGRSLHEIGLAVDISSGGKTISSSTAAFKWMKVHAKQYGFVNFPAEAWHWSISGS
;
A
#
# COMPACT_ATOMS: atom_id res chain seq x y z
N MET A 1 -11.26 -8.92 20.02
CA MET A 1 -9.83 -8.64 19.72
C MET A 1 -9.31 -9.27 18.43
N TYR A 2 -9.97 -10.30 17.85
CA TYR A 2 -9.72 -10.75 16.46
C TYR A 2 -9.64 -9.59 15.45
N ARG A 3 -10.44 -8.53 15.66
CA ARG A 3 -10.47 -7.30 14.86
C ARG A 3 -9.20 -6.43 14.93
N SER A 4 -8.44 -6.44 16.04
CA SER A 4 -7.22 -5.62 16.17
C SER A 4 -6.04 -6.27 15.43
N LEU A 5 -5.88 -7.59 15.55
CA LEU A 5 -4.85 -8.34 14.82
C LEU A 5 -5.13 -8.30 13.31
N THR A 6 -6.39 -8.47 12.89
CA THR A 6 -6.77 -8.31 11.47
C THR A 6 -6.63 -6.88 10.96
N HIS A 7 -6.88 -5.87 11.80
CA HIS A 7 -6.61 -4.47 11.44
C HIS A 7 -5.12 -4.25 11.15
N ASP A 8 -4.24 -4.67 12.06
CA ASP A 8 -2.80 -4.40 11.93
C ASP A 8 -2.18 -5.16 10.75
N THR A 9 -2.60 -6.42 10.52
CA THR A 9 -2.19 -7.17 9.33
C THR A 9 -2.70 -6.54 8.03
N THR A 10 -3.94 -6.05 8.03
CA THR A 10 -4.54 -5.38 6.86
C THR A 10 -3.82 -4.07 6.56
N LEU A 11 -3.55 -3.26 7.59
CA LEU A 11 -2.81 -2.01 7.47
C LEU A 11 -1.39 -2.26 6.96
N GLN A 12 -0.70 -3.29 7.47
CA GLN A 12 0.64 -3.64 7.03
C GLN A 12 0.68 -4.11 5.56
N ALA A 13 -0.29 -4.92 5.14
CA ALA A 13 -0.43 -5.33 3.75
C ALA A 13 -0.69 -4.12 2.83
N MET A 14 -1.57 -3.19 3.23
CA MET A 14 -1.84 -1.97 2.46
C MET A 14 -0.61 -1.06 2.37
N LYS A 15 0.17 -0.90 3.45
CA LYS A 15 1.43 -0.14 3.43
C LYS A 15 2.45 -0.75 2.47
N THR A 16 2.58 -2.07 2.48
CA THR A 16 3.47 -2.80 1.57
C THR A 16 3.06 -2.58 0.11
N SER A 17 1.75 -2.69 -0.18
CA SER A 17 1.19 -2.41 -1.50
C SER A 17 1.46 -0.96 -1.95
N LEU A 18 1.26 0.02 -1.06
CA LEU A 18 1.53 1.42 -1.34
C LEU A 18 2.99 1.69 -1.66
N ALA A 19 3.93 1.06 -0.93
CA ALA A 19 5.35 1.16 -1.22
C ALA A 19 5.70 0.58 -2.61
N GLY A 20 5.11 -0.57 -2.95
CA GLY A 20 5.26 -1.17 -4.29
C GLY A 20 4.75 -0.27 -5.41
N GLN A 21 3.57 0.34 -5.22
CA GLN A 21 2.98 1.29 -6.16
C GLN A 21 3.86 2.54 -6.31
N GLN A 22 4.41 3.08 -5.22
CA GLN A 22 5.33 4.22 -5.26
C GLN A 22 6.61 3.90 -6.04
N ALA A 23 7.20 2.73 -5.81
CA ALA A 23 8.37 2.27 -6.58
C ALA A 23 8.02 2.08 -8.07
N ALA A 24 6.83 1.59 -8.38
CA ALA A 24 6.35 1.48 -9.76
C ALA A 24 6.18 2.85 -10.43
N ILE A 25 5.60 3.84 -9.73
CA ILE A 25 5.50 5.23 -10.21
C ILE A 25 6.88 5.78 -10.55
N THR A 26 7.87 5.62 -9.67
CA THR A 26 9.24 6.09 -9.93
C THR A 26 9.83 5.44 -11.17
N ARG A 27 9.70 4.11 -11.32
CA ARG A 27 10.18 3.38 -12.51
C ARG A 27 9.51 3.89 -13.79
N TRP A 28 8.18 4.07 -13.78
CA TRP A 28 7.45 4.58 -14.93
C TRP A 28 7.80 6.03 -15.28
N ASN A 29 8.06 6.89 -14.30
CA ASN A 29 8.54 8.24 -14.54
C ASN A 29 9.95 8.26 -15.19
N THR A 30 10.85 7.39 -14.73
CA THR A 30 12.17 7.23 -15.38
C THR A 30 12.02 6.75 -16.82
N GLU A 31 11.15 5.77 -17.05
CA GLU A 31 10.86 5.23 -18.37
C GLU A 31 10.22 6.29 -19.29
N LEU A 32 9.30 7.11 -18.78
CA LEU A 32 8.70 8.21 -19.52
C LEU A 32 9.75 9.24 -19.97
N ALA A 33 10.68 9.59 -19.10
CA ALA A 33 11.78 10.50 -19.44
C ALA A 33 12.71 9.91 -20.52
N LEU A 34 13.03 8.62 -20.44
CA LEU A 34 13.81 7.90 -21.45
C LEU A 34 13.08 7.81 -22.79
N ALA A 35 11.81 7.43 -22.76
CA ALA A 35 10.95 7.34 -23.95
C ALA A 35 10.80 8.70 -24.63
N GLY A 36 10.61 9.78 -23.86
CA GLY A 36 10.53 11.13 -24.39
C GLY A 36 11.82 11.60 -25.06
N ARG A 37 12.99 11.25 -24.52
CA ARG A 37 14.29 11.49 -25.18
C ARG A 37 14.41 10.71 -26.50
N ALA A 38 14.05 9.43 -26.49
CA ALA A 38 14.08 8.59 -27.68
C ALA A 38 13.15 9.13 -28.78
N GLN A 39 11.93 9.52 -28.43
CA GLN A 39 10.96 10.10 -29.37
C GLN A 39 11.47 11.37 -30.05
N ARG A 40 12.10 12.28 -29.28
CA ARG A 40 12.71 13.50 -29.85
C ARG A 40 13.83 13.14 -30.84
N GLY A 41 14.70 12.20 -30.47
CA GLY A 41 15.77 11.72 -31.35
C GLY A 41 15.24 11.10 -32.65
N THR A 42 14.28 10.19 -32.56
CA THR A 42 13.69 9.54 -33.75
C THR A 42 12.90 10.51 -34.63
N ARG A 43 12.26 11.53 -34.04
CA ARG A 43 11.57 12.58 -34.79
C ARG A 43 12.54 13.46 -35.57
N ALA A 44 13.70 13.80 -34.98
CA ALA A 44 14.75 14.53 -35.68
C ALA A 44 15.29 13.72 -36.87
N LEU A 45 15.56 12.42 -36.66
CA LEU A 45 15.98 11.51 -37.74
C LEU A 45 14.94 11.39 -38.85
N LEU A 46 13.65 11.33 -38.50
CA LEU A 46 12.55 11.31 -39.47
C LEU A 46 12.55 12.57 -40.34
N ILE A 47 12.71 13.76 -39.72
CA ILE A 47 12.79 15.02 -40.47
C ILE A 47 13.98 15.00 -41.44
N THR A 48 15.16 14.61 -40.97
CA THR A 48 16.35 14.49 -41.82
C THR A 48 16.15 13.50 -42.98
N ALA A 49 15.54 12.34 -42.71
CA ALA A 49 15.27 11.33 -43.72
C ALA A 49 14.26 11.82 -44.76
N THR A 50 13.22 12.56 -44.36
CA THR A 50 12.23 13.17 -45.26
C THR A 50 12.88 14.17 -46.22
N THR A 51 13.77 15.03 -45.70
CA THR A 51 14.51 15.98 -46.54
C THR A 51 15.44 15.26 -47.51
N ALA A 52 16.15 14.22 -47.04
CA ALA A 52 17.06 13.44 -47.88
C ALA A 52 16.34 12.68 -49.00
N ASP A 53 15.19 12.06 -48.70
CA ASP A 53 14.35 11.38 -49.69
C ASP A 53 13.82 12.37 -50.72
N THR A 54 13.24 13.50 -50.28
CA THR A 54 12.75 14.55 -51.17
C THR A 54 13.83 15.03 -52.14
N ALA A 55 15.03 15.31 -51.62
CA ALA A 55 16.17 15.72 -52.45
C ALA A 55 16.61 14.62 -53.44
N ALA A 56 16.60 13.35 -53.02
CA ALA A 56 16.98 12.24 -53.89
C ALA A 56 15.95 11.99 -55.00
N GLN A 57 14.64 12.07 -54.69
CA GLN A 57 13.56 11.98 -55.67
C GLN A 57 13.64 13.12 -56.70
N ASN A 58 13.88 14.35 -56.25
CA ASN A 58 14.05 15.49 -57.15
C ASN A 58 15.23 15.29 -58.11
N ARG A 59 16.39 14.84 -57.61
CA ARG A 59 17.56 14.54 -58.46
C ARG A 59 17.28 13.41 -59.45
N TYR A 60 16.52 12.40 -59.06
CA TYR A 60 16.10 11.32 -59.95
C TYR A 60 15.16 11.83 -61.04
N ALA A 61 14.18 12.67 -60.70
CA ALA A 61 13.29 13.32 -61.66
C ALA A 61 14.08 14.18 -62.66
N THR A 62 14.99 15.04 -62.18
CA THR A 62 15.87 15.84 -63.04
C THR A 62 16.71 14.98 -63.98
N ALA A 63 17.29 13.88 -63.49
CA ALA A 63 18.07 12.97 -64.33
C ALA A 63 17.22 12.32 -65.44
N ARG A 64 15.96 11.96 -65.14
CA ARG A 64 15.03 11.44 -66.15
C ARG A 64 14.71 12.47 -67.22
N THR A 65 14.46 13.72 -66.83
CA THR A 65 14.25 14.82 -67.77
C THR A 65 15.46 15.02 -68.67
N ALA A 66 16.67 15.04 -68.09
CA ALA A 66 17.92 15.19 -68.85
C ALA A 66 18.15 14.04 -69.85
N LEU A 67 17.81 12.80 -69.48
CA LEU A 67 17.87 11.66 -70.41
C LEU A 67 16.87 11.83 -71.57
N THR A 68 15.66 12.30 -71.29
CA THR A 68 14.67 12.60 -72.34
C THR A 68 15.19 13.67 -73.29
N SER A 69 15.75 14.78 -72.78
CA SER A 69 16.36 15.83 -73.60
C SER A 69 17.54 15.31 -74.42
N ALA A 70 18.43 14.48 -73.85
CA ALA A 70 19.55 13.89 -74.57
C ALA A 70 19.09 13.00 -75.73
N LYS A 71 18.02 12.20 -75.54
CA LYS A 71 17.42 11.39 -76.60
C LYS A 71 16.82 12.24 -77.72
N GLN A 72 16.16 13.34 -77.38
CA GLN A 72 15.64 14.29 -78.37
C GLN A 72 16.77 14.94 -79.18
N THR A 73 17.86 15.35 -78.52
CA THR A 73 19.05 15.91 -79.19
C THR A 73 19.69 14.89 -80.15
N LEU A 74 19.79 13.62 -79.74
CA LEU A 74 20.26 12.55 -80.63
C LEU A 74 19.36 12.39 -81.86
N SER A 75 18.04 12.39 -81.68
CA SER A 75 17.08 12.31 -82.79
C SER A 75 17.22 13.48 -83.77
N LYS A 76 17.39 14.72 -83.25
CA LYS A 76 17.65 15.91 -84.07
C LYS A 76 18.97 15.80 -84.83
N ALA A 77 20.06 15.43 -84.16
CA ALA A 77 21.38 15.25 -84.77
C ALA A 77 21.39 14.19 -85.88
N GLN A 78 20.59 13.13 -85.74
CA GLN A 78 20.45 12.08 -86.77
C GLN A 78 19.71 12.57 -88.02
N LYS A 79 18.81 13.55 -87.88
CA LYS A 79 17.96 14.10 -88.95
C LYS A 79 18.52 15.35 -89.63
N GLN A 80 19.55 15.98 -89.07
CA GLN A 80 20.17 17.21 -89.59
C GLN A 80 20.87 17.00 -90.93
N LYS A 81 20.75 17.97 -91.86
CA LYS A 81 21.45 18.02 -93.15
C LYS A 81 22.27 19.33 -93.30
N PRO A 82 23.53 19.28 -93.80
CA PRO A 82 24.31 18.06 -94.07
C PRO A 82 24.62 17.29 -92.78
N ARG A 83 24.77 15.97 -92.87
CA ARG A 83 24.94 15.09 -91.71
C ARG A 83 26.34 15.22 -91.13
N SER A 84 26.46 15.42 -89.82
CA SER A 84 27.74 15.40 -89.10
C SER A 84 27.88 14.17 -88.20
N THR A 85 28.80 13.26 -88.56
CA THR A 85 29.09 12.04 -87.79
C THR A 85 29.62 12.34 -86.38
N ALA A 86 30.37 13.42 -86.23
CA ALA A 86 30.90 13.87 -84.94
C ALA A 86 29.78 14.29 -83.98
N VAL A 87 28.79 15.04 -84.47
CA VAL A 87 27.62 15.49 -83.67
C VAL A 87 26.78 14.30 -83.22
N VAL A 88 26.49 13.36 -84.13
CA VAL A 88 25.75 12.12 -83.79
C VAL A 88 26.48 11.30 -82.72
N THR A 89 27.81 11.14 -82.86
CA THR A 89 28.62 10.39 -81.89
C THR A 89 28.61 11.04 -80.52
N ARG A 90 28.74 12.37 -80.45
CA ARG A 90 28.65 13.14 -79.19
C ARG A 90 27.28 12.97 -78.54
N ALA A 91 26.20 13.05 -79.31
CA ALA A 91 24.84 12.87 -78.80
C ALA A 91 24.59 11.44 -78.28
N LYS A 92 25.12 10.40 -78.94
CA LYS A 92 25.07 9.01 -78.43
C LYS A 92 25.79 8.87 -77.09
N LYS A 93 26.99 9.43 -76.96
CA LYS A 93 27.74 9.44 -75.69
C LYS A 93 26.96 10.17 -74.59
N ALA A 94 26.32 11.30 -74.90
CA ALA A 94 25.49 12.04 -73.96
C ALA A 94 24.28 11.23 -73.46
N VAL A 95 23.59 10.50 -74.36
CA VAL A 95 22.50 9.59 -73.96
C VAL A 95 23.01 8.49 -73.03
N ALA A 96 24.14 7.86 -73.36
CA ALA A 96 24.73 6.81 -72.53
C ALA A 96 25.12 7.33 -71.13
N ALA A 97 25.72 8.52 -71.06
CA ALA A 97 26.04 9.18 -69.78
C ALA A 97 24.78 9.52 -68.97
N ALA A 98 23.76 10.09 -69.61
CA ALA A 98 22.49 10.41 -68.94
C ALA A 98 21.77 9.15 -68.42
N ALA A 99 21.83 8.04 -69.18
CA ALA A 99 21.26 6.76 -68.75
C ALA A 99 21.96 6.21 -67.50
N LYS A 100 23.30 6.27 -67.44
CA LYS A 100 24.07 5.91 -66.23
C LYS A 100 23.67 6.77 -65.04
N THR A 101 23.53 8.07 -65.23
CA THR A 101 23.07 9.00 -64.18
C THR A 101 21.68 8.65 -63.68
N VAL A 102 20.72 8.34 -64.57
CA VAL A 102 19.36 7.92 -64.17
C VAL A 102 19.42 6.67 -63.28
N THR A 103 20.18 5.65 -63.66
CA THR A 103 20.33 4.43 -62.85
C THR A 103 20.91 4.73 -61.47
N LEU A 104 21.99 5.52 -61.40
CA LEU A 104 22.59 5.93 -60.12
C LEU A 104 21.60 6.69 -59.24
N ARG A 105 20.90 7.69 -59.81
CA ARG A 105 19.92 8.49 -59.05
C ARG A 105 18.72 7.67 -58.62
N LYS A 106 18.29 6.68 -59.40
CA LYS A 106 17.24 5.73 -59.03
C LYS A 106 17.63 4.96 -57.76
N THR A 107 18.83 4.37 -57.73
CA THR A 107 19.32 3.63 -56.57
C THR A 107 19.45 4.52 -55.33
N GLN A 108 19.93 5.76 -55.50
CA GLN A 108 20.01 6.74 -54.41
C GLN A 108 18.61 7.10 -53.86
N ALA A 109 17.63 7.32 -54.73
CA ALA A 109 16.25 7.60 -54.34
C ALA A 109 15.61 6.40 -53.61
N GLN A 110 15.82 5.17 -54.10
CA GLN A 110 15.34 3.96 -53.42
C GLN A 110 15.98 3.79 -52.03
N THR A 111 17.27 4.06 -51.90
CA THR A 111 17.99 4.00 -50.62
C THR A 111 17.47 5.04 -49.64
N ALA A 112 17.22 6.28 -50.10
CA ALA A 112 16.68 7.34 -49.26
C ALA A 112 15.25 7.03 -48.79
N SER A 113 14.41 6.49 -49.68
CA SER A 113 13.05 6.08 -49.36
C SER A 113 13.02 4.95 -48.32
N ALA A 114 13.92 3.96 -48.43
CA ALA A 114 14.05 2.92 -47.42
C ALA A 114 14.47 3.48 -46.04
N LYS A 115 15.40 4.44 -46.00
CA LYS A 115 15.80 5.12 -44.76
C LYS A 115 14.66 5.93 -44.14
N LEU A 116 13.85 6.61 -44.97
CA LEU A 116 12.65 7.32 -44.52
C LEU A 116 11.63 6.37 -43.90
N ALA A 117 11.38 5.21 -44.54
CA ALA A 117 10.47 4.20 -44.01
C ALA A 117 10.93 3.69 -42.62
N GLU A 118 12.22 3.39 -42.47
CA GLU A 118 12.78 2.94 -41.19
C GLU A 118 12.73 4.03 -40.11
N ALA A 119 13.08 5.27 -40.45
CA ALA A 119 12.94 6.39 -39.52
C ALA A 119 11.49 6.61 -39.08
N GLY A 120 10.52 6.43 -39.99
CA GLY A 120 9.10 6.48 -39.70
C GLY A 120 8.65 5.37 -38.74
N LYS A 121 9.14 4.15 -38.93
CA LYS A 121 8.88 3.01 -38.03
C LYS A 121 9.46 3.27 -36.63
N ALA A 122 10.71 3.71 -36.55
CA ALA A 122 11.37 4.04 -35.29
C ALA A 122 10.64 5.16 -34.53
N SER A 123 10.20 6.20 -35.24
CA SER A 123 9.44 7.33 -34.66
C SER A 123 8.09 6.88 -34.07
N ARG A 124 7.35 6.03 -34.79
CA ARG A 124 6.08 5.45 -34.27
C ARG A 124 6.31 4.55 -33.06
N ALA A 125 7.35 3.71 -33.09
CA ALA A 125 7.69 2.86 -31.94
C ALA A 125 8.06 3.68 -30.70
N ALA A 126 8.83 4.76 -30.87
CA ALA A 126 9.18 5.65 -29.78
C ALA A 126 7.96 6.39 -29.21
N LEU A 127 7.02 6.82 -30.06
CA LEU A 127 5.75 7.40 -29.61
C LEU A 127 4.91 6.40 -28.81
N ALA A 128 4.78 5.16 -29.29
CA ALA A 128 4.05 4.12 -28.56
C ALA A 128 4.68 3.82 -27.19
N ARG A 129 6.01 3.87 -27.10
CA ARG A 129 6.75 3.73 -25.84
C ARG A 129 6.41 4.86 -24.85
N VAL A 130 6.33 6.11 -25.31
CA VAL A 130 5.89 7.26 -24.48
C VAL A 130 4.47 7.04 -23.96
N GLN A 131 3.53 6.71 -24.84
CA GLN A 131 2.12 6.49 -24.47
C GLN A 131 1.97 5.36 -23.43
N LYS A 132 2.73 4.27 -23.60
CA LYS A 132 2.77 3.17 -22.63
C LYS A 132 3.29 3.64 -21.26
N ALA A 133 4.35 4.44 -21.25
CA ALA A 133 4.92 4.96 -20.01
C ALA A 133 3.96 5.92 -19.28
N GLU A 134 3.30 6.82 -20.01
CA GLU A 134 2.27 7.71 -19.46
C GLU A 134 1.09 6.93 -18.86
N ALA A 135 0.62 5.90 -19.56
CA ALA A 135 -0.43 5.02 -19.07
C ALA A 135 -0.01 4.29 -17.78
N GLY A 136 1.24 3.83 -17.71
CA GLY A 136 1.83 3.22 -16.53
C GLY A 136 1.86 4.17 -15.33
N VAL A 137 2.35 5.40 -15.50
CA VAL A 137 2.33 6.44 -14.44
C VAL A 137 0.89 6.69 -13.95
N LYS A 138 -0.06 6.86 -14.88
CA LYS A 138 -1.47 7.13 -14.53
C LYS A 138 -2.10 6.00 -13.74
N TYR A 139 -1.88 4.76 -14.17
CA TYR A 139 -2.43 3.58 -13.50
C TYR A 139 -1.91 3.44 -12.07
N GLU A 140 -0.59 3.48 -11.89
CA GLU A 140 0.02 3.31 -10.57
C GLU A 140 -0.32 4.47 -9.63
N THR A 141 -0.43 5.69 -10.16
CA THR A 141 -0.86 6.87 -9.38
C THR A 141 -2.30 6.70 -8.89
N ALA A 142 -3.22 6.25 -9.74
CA ALA A 142 -4.60 5.99 -9.35
C ALA A 142 -4.70 4.87 -8.29
N ALA A 143 -3.92 3.79 -8.46
CA ALA A 143 -3.84 2.71 -7.49
C ALA A 143 -3.29 3.17 -6.13
N ALA A 144 -2.23 3.99 -6.14
CA ALA A 144 -1.66 4.60 -4.93
C ALA A 144 -2.67 5.50 -4.21
N THR A 145 -3.41 6.33 -4.93
CA THR A 145 -4.46 7.18 -4.34
C THR A 145 -5.56 6.35 -3.68
N LYS A 146 -6.05 5.30 -4.35
CA LYS A 146 -7.04 4.39 -3.77
C LYS A 146 -6.53 3.71 -2.50
N THR A 147 -5.27 3.26 -2.51
CA THR A 147 -4.66 2.60 -1.35
C THR A 147 -4.48 3.57 -0.18
N ARG A 148 -4.06 4.82 -0.43
CA ARG A 148 -3.99 5.87 0.61
C ARG A 148 -5.36 6.17 1.22
N ALA A 149 -6.40 6.28 0.38
CA ALA A 149 -7.76 6.50 0.86
C ALA A 149 -8.25 5.33 1.73
N ALA A 150 -7.96 4.09 1.33
CA ALA A 150 -8.29 2.91 2.13
C ALA A 150 -7.58 2.90 3.48
N ILE A 151 -6.29 3.24 3.53
CA ILE A 151 -5.53 3.37 4.78
C ILE A 151 -6.15 4.44 5.69
N ALA A 152 -6.50 5.61 5.14
CA ALA A 152 -7.10 6.70 5.91
C ALA A 152 -8.50 6.34 6.45
N ALA A 153 -9.24 5.47 5.76
CA ALA A 153 -10.56 5.02 6.16
C ALA A 153 -10.55 3.89 7.21
N LEU A 154 -9.40 3.24 7.45
CA LEU A 154 -9.30 2.22 8.48
C LEU A 154 -9.51 2.84 9.87
N PRO A 155 -10.41 2.29 10.72
CA PRO A 155 -10.59 2.81 12.07
C PRO A 155 -9.31 2.69 12.87
N THR A 156 -8.92 3.76 13.56
CA THR A 156 -7.69 3.78 14.32
C THR A 156 -7.78 2.85 15.54
N ALA A 157 -6.63 2.38 16.02
CA ALA A 157 -6.54 1.64 17.29
C ALA A 157 -7.19 2.42 18.45
N ALA A 158 -7.06 3.76 18.45
CA ALA A 158 -7.72 4.63 19.42
C ALA A 158 -9.26 4.59 19.29
N SER A 159 -9.80 4.61 18.07
CA SER A 159 -11.25 4.49 17.84
C SER A 159 -11.80 3.15 18.36
N TYR A 160 -11.09 2.04 18.09
CA TYR A 160 -11.47 0.73 18.63
C TYR A 160 -11.37 0.68 20.15
N ALA A 161 -10.34 1.30 20.75
CA ALA A 161 -10.21 1.38 22.20
C ALA A 161 -11.36 2.17 22.84
N THR A 162 -11.77 3.30 22.25
CA THR A 162 -12.92 4.07 22.71
C THR A 162 -14.22 3.26 22.61
N GLN A 163 -14.46 2.58 21.49
CA GLN A 163 -15.64 1.73 21.33
C GLN A 163 -15.67 0.59 22.36
N ALA A 164 -14.53 -0.06 22.61
CA ALA A 164 -14.41 -1.10 23.62
C ALA A 164 -14.65 -0.57 25.04
N ALA A 165 -14.15 0.63 25.36
CA ALA A 165 -14.38 1.27 26.65
C ALA A 165 -15.86 1.65 26.85
N THR A 166 -16.53 2.16 25.82
CA THR A 166 -17.99 2.42 25.84
C THR A 166 -18.76 1.13 26.09
N LEU A 167 -18.49 0.08 25.31
CA LEU A 167 -19.15 -1.21 25.47
C LEU A 167 -18.94 -1.81 26.87
N SER A 168 -17.73 -1.68 27.42
CA SER A 168 -17.44 -2.18 28.77
C SER A 168 -18.25 -1.44 29.84
N LYS A 169 -18.41 -0.11 29.70
CA LYS A 169 -19.29 0.67 30.57
C LYS A 169 -20.76 0.26 30.43
N ASP A 170 -21.22 0.03 29.20
CA ASP A 170 -22.60 -0.42 28.95
C ASP A 170 -22.86 -1.79 29.59
N VAL A 171 -21.92 -2.73 29.47
CA VAL A 171 -22.00 -4.03 30.15
C VAL A 171 -22.07 -3.86 31.66
N VAL A 172 -21.23 -3.01 32.27
CA VAL A 172 -21.30 -2.74 33.71
C VAL A 172 -22.66 -2.15 34.11
N ASN A 173 -23.17 -1.18 33.36
CA ASN A 173 -24.45 -0.53 33.63
C ASN A 173 -25.64 -1.48 33.51
N GLN A 174 -25.57 -2.44 32.58
CA GLN A 174 -26.61 -3.46 32.40
C GLN A 174 -26.54 -4.56 33.47
N VAL A 175 -25.34 -5.06 33.78
CA VAL A 175 -25.15 -6.18 34.71
C VAL A 175 -25.41 -5.75 36.15
N ARG A 176 -24.90 -4.58 36.58
CA ARG A 176 -24.91 -4.16 37.99
C ARG A 176 -26.30 -4.14 38.65
N PRO A 177 -27.34 -3.50 38.08
CA PRO A 177 -28.64 -3.41 38.75
C PRO A 177 -29.39 -4.74 38.82
N ALA A 178 -29.06 -5.71 37.95
CA ALA A 178 -29.74 -7.00 37.86
C ALA A 178 -28.93 -8.18 38.43
N PHE A 179 -27.70 -7.93 38.89
CA PHE A 179 -26.76 -8.96 39.30
C PHE A 179 -27.26 -9.78 40.50
N LYS A 180 -27.13 -11.10 40.39
CA LYS A 180 -27.34 -12.07 41.47
C LYS A 180 -26.09 -12.91 41.65
N VAL A 181 -25.83 -13.40 42.86
CA VAL A 181 -24.69 -14.29 43.14
C VAL A 181 -24.73 -15.55 42.25
N THR A 182 -25.93 -16.02 41.90
CA THR A 182 -26.16 -17.14 40.96
C THR A 182 -25.69 -16.88 39.53
N ASP A 183 -25.37 -15.63 39.18
CA ASP A 183 -24.81 -15.23 37.89
C ASP A 183 -23.29 -15.40 37.84
N THR A 184 -22.69 -15.87 38.93
CA THR A 184 -21.28 -16.26 38.99
C THR A 184 -21.10 -17.76 38.73
N THR A 185 -19.86 -18.13 38.39
CA THR A 185 -19.40 -19.50 38.21
C THR A 185 -17.93 -19.60 38.61
N GLN A 186 -17.46 -20.81 38.87
CA GLN A 186 -16.07 -21.08 39.23
C GLN A 186 -15.25 -21.42 37.98
N VAL A 187 -14.11 -20.75 37.81
CA VAL A 187 -13.11 -21.06 36.78
C VAL A 187 -11.78 -21.26 37.48
N TYR A 188 -11.28 -22.50 37.49
CA TYR A 188 -10.03 -22.87 38.17
C TYR A 188 -9.94 -22.36 39.63
N GLY A 189 -11.07 -22.40 40.36
CA GLY A 189 -11.16 -21.96 41.75
C GLY A 189 -11.38 -20.47 41.96
N VAL A 190 -11.49 -19.68 40.88
CA VAL A 190 -11.82 -18.25 40.93
C VAL A 190 -13.27 -18.04 40.52
N THR A 191 -14.07 -17.47 41.43
CA THR A 191 -15.47 -17.15 41.16
C THR A 191 -15.55 -15.90 40.28
N VAL A 192 -16.15 -15.99 39.09
CA VAL A 192 -16.32 -14.86 38.16
C VAL A 192 -17.74 -14.83 37.60
N ASN A 193 -18.16 -13.71 37.03
CA ASN A 193 -19.44 -13.62 36.32
C ASN A 193 -19.44 -14.56 35.11
N LYS A 194 -20.56 -15.23 34.83
CA LYS A 194 -20.73 -16.13 33.68
C LYS A 194 -20.39 -15.46 32.35
N THR A 195 -20.65 -14.16 32.22
CA THR A 195 -20.33 -13.37 31.00
C THR A 195 -18.84 -13.34 30.67
N VAL A 196 -17.95 -13.40 31.68
CA VAL A 196 -16.49 -13.38 31.46
C VAL A 196 -15.84 -14.75 31.64
N ALA A 197 -16.57 -15.75 32.13
CA ALA A 197 -16.03 -17.04 32.52
C ALA A 197 -15.26 -17.76 31.40
N PHE A 198 -15.82 -17.80 30.19
CA PHE A 198 -15.15 -18.43 29.05
C PHE A 198 -13.85 -17.71 28.68
N ALA A 199 -13.88 -16.37 28.60
CA ALA A 199 -12.71 -15.58 28.25
C ALA A 199 -11.61 -15.68 29.33
N PHE A 200 -12.00 -15.67 30.60
CA PHE A 200 -11.10 -15.84 31.73
C PHE A 200 -10.45 -17.23 31.74
N LYS A 201 -11.22 -18.30 31.47
CA LYS A 201 -10.69 -19.65 31.33
C LYS A 201 -9.63 -19.72 30.23
N ARG A 202 -9.94 -19.17 29.05
CA ARG A 202 -9.01 -19.11 27.92
C ARG A 202 -7.73 -18.35 28.25
N MET A 203 -7.84 -17.23 28.99
CA MET A 203 -6.68 -16.46 29.44
C MET A 203 -5.75 -17.28 30.33
N ILE A 204 -6.30 -18.04 31.28
CA ILE A 204 -5.51 -18.92 32.16
C ILE A 204 -4.86 -20.06 31.37
N ASP A 205 -5.62 -20.70 30.48
CA ASP A 205 -5.13 -21.81 29.65
C ASP A 205 -3.95 -21.38 28.76
N ASP A 206 -4.11 -20.24 28.07
CA ASP A 206 -3.11 -19.73 27.15
C ASP A 206 -1.87 -19.21 27.92
N ALA A 207 -2.05 -18.56 29.08
CA ALA A 207 -0.93 -18.20 29.96
C ALA A 207 -0.13 -19.44 30.39
N LYS A 208 -0.83 -20.51 30.79
CA LYS A 208 -0.20 -21.77 31.18
C LYS A 208 0.55 -22.41 30.01
N ALA A 209 0.01 -22.35 28.79
CA ALA A 209 0.68 -22.85 27.59
C ALA A 209 2.00 -22.10 27.31
N ASP A 210 2.05 -20.80 27.64
CA ASP A 210 3.25 -19.96 27.57
C ASP A 210 4.18 -20.12 28.80
N GLY A 211 3.91 -21.09 29.68
CA GLY A 211 4.70 -21.34 30.89
C GLY A 211 4.45 -20.35 32.04
N VAL A 212 3.42 -19.52 31.94
CA VAL A 212 3.05 -18.51 32.94
C VAL A 212 1.83 -18.99 33.74
N GLN A 213 2.04 -19.34 35.01
CA GLN A 213 0.93 -19.72 35.89
C GLN A 213 0.26 -18.48 36.49
N ILE A 214 -1.02 -18.30 36.21
CA ILE A 214 -1.87 -17.26 36.80
C ILE A 214 -3.08 -17.86 37.50
N SER A 215 -3.46 -17.26 38.63
CA SER A 215 -4.69 -17.52 39.38
C SER A 215 -5.19 -16.18 39.95
N GLY A 216 -6.11 -16.16 40.90
CA GLY A 216 -6.54 -14.91 41.52
C GLY A 216 -7.75 -14.99 42.42
N GLY A 217 -8.19 -13.82 42.90
CA GLY A 217 -9.47 -13.61 43.57
C GLY A 217 -10.45 -12.91 42.63
N GLY A 218 -11.69 -13.39 42.57
CA GLY A 218 -12.73 -12.83 41.70
C GLY A 218 -13.86 -12.16 42.49
N PHE A 219 -15.07 -12.66 42.33
CA PHE A 219 -16.27 -12.15 42.98
C PHE A 219 -16.11 -12.01 44.51
N ARG A 220 -16.60 -10.89 45.05
CA ARG A 220 -16.75 -10.68 46.50
C ARG A 220 -18.07 -10.00 46.82
N THR A 221 -18.68 -10.32 47.96
CA THR A 221 -19.94 -9.70 48.36
C THR A 221 -19.77 -8.22 48.74
N THR A 222 -20.85 -7.45 48.73
CA THR A 222 -20.85 -6.07 49.26
C THR A 222 -20.45 -6.02 50.73
N GLN A 223 -20.85 -7.01 51.53
CA GLN A 223 -20.39 -7.11 52.92
C GLN A 223 -18.87 -7.25 53.00
N ARG A 224 -18.28 -8.10 52.16
CA ARG A 224 -16.83 -8.23 52.08
C ARG A 224 -16.15 -6.93 51.62
N GLN A 225 -16.79 -6.18 50.73
CA GLN A 225 -16.31 -4.85 50.32
C GLN A 225 -16.25 -3.87 51.49
N ILE A 226 -17.29 -3.84 52.33
CA ILE A 226 -17.38 -2.99 53.53
C ILE A 226 -16.26 -3.34 54.53
N GLU A 227 -16.06 -4.63 54.78
CA GLU A 227 -14.97 -5.12 55.64
C GLU A 227 -13.60 -4.68 55.11
N LEU A 228 -13.35 -4.85 53.81
CA LEU A 228 -12.08 -4.48 53.20
C LEU A 228 -11.78 -2.99 53.33
N ARG A 229 -12.79 -2.12 53.24
CA ARG A 229 -12.60 -0.68 53.46
C ARG A 229 -12.18 -0.36 54.89
N THR A 230 -12.74 -1.08 55.86
CA THR A 230 -12.34 -0.95 57.26
C THR A 230 -10.91 -1.46 57.47
N ILE A 231 -10.60 -2.65 56.96
CA ILE A 231 -9.27 -3.27 57.03
C ILE A 231 -8.22 -2.35 56.39
N ASN A 232 -8.52 -1.79 55.23
CA ASN A 232 -7.62 -0.93 54.46
C ASN A 232 -7.60 0.52 54.96
N GLY A 233 -8.22 0.81 56.11
CA GLY A 233 -8.11 2.09 56.80
C GLY A 233 -8.68 3.26 56.02
N CYS A 234 -9.75 3.03 55.25
CA CYS A 234 -10.46 4.13 54.59
C CYS A 234 -11.06 5.07 55.66
N PRO A 235 -10.96 6.40 55.51
CA PRO A 235 -11.54 7.37 56.46
C PRO A 235 -13.05 7.24 56.66
N ASP A 236 -13.76 6.81 55.61
CA ASP A 236 -15.19 6.48 55.65
C ASP A 236 -15.50 5.32 54.68
N VAL A 237 -16.48 4.48 55.03
CA VAL A 237 -16.86 3.30 54.25
C VAL A 237 -17.64 3.68 52.98
N TRP A 238 -18.43 4.75 52.98
CA TRP A 238 -19.40 4.99 51.91
C TRP A 238 -19.03 6.15 50.98
N THR A 239 -18.19 7.07 51.42
CA THR A 239 -17.94 8.34 50.73
C THR A 239 -16.46 8.59 50.43
N ALA A 240 -15.54 8.07 51.25
CA ALA A 240 -14.12 8.35 51.07
C ALA A 240 -13.63 7.79 49.72
N PRO A 241 -12.85 8.57 48.93
CA PRO A 241 -12.36 8.10 47.64
C PRO A 241 -11.42 6.90 47.83
N SER A 242 -11.40 5.97 46.87
CA SER A 242 -10.60 4.73 46.98
C SER A 242 -9.12 5.01 47.30
N SER A 243 -8.56 6.09 46.77
CA SER A 243 -7.17 6.52 46.97
C SER A 243 -6.85 7.00 48.39
N SER A 244 -7.86 7.30 49.21
CA SER A 244 -7.66 7.70 50.61
C SER A 244 -7.46 6.52 51.57
N CYS A 245 -7.70 5.30 51.10
CA CYS A 245 -7.43 4.07 51.83
C CYS A 245 -5.94 3.71 51.73
N ARG A 246 -5.39 3.02 52.74
CA ARG A 246 -4.00 2.50 52.73
C ARG A 246 -3.74 1.59 51.54
N VAL A 247 -4.72 0.76 51.19
CA VAL A 247 -4.76 -0.01 49.94
C VAL A 247 -5.99 0.48 49.16
N PRO A 248 -5.85 0.95 47.92
CA PRO A 248 -6.98 1.45 47.16
C PRO A 248 -8.15 0.47 47.16
N THR A 249 -9.31 0.91 47.63
CA THR A 249 -10.46 0.03 47.80
C THR A 249 -11.71 0.75 47.33
N ALA A 250 -12.45 0.18 46.37
CA ALA A 250 -13.66 0.79 45.85
C ALA A 250 -14.75 1.01 46.94
N ILE A 251 -15.59 2.02 46.75
CA ILE A 251 -16.79 2.25 47.57
C ILE A 251 -17.77 1.07 47.36
N PRO A 252 -18.48 0.58 48.39
CA PRO A 252 -19.44 -0.51 48.22
C PRO A 252 -20.53 -0.17 47.20
N GLY A 253 -20.93 -1.18 46.42
CA GLY A 253 -21.82 -1.03 45.27
C GLY A 253 -21.13 -0.49 44.01
N ARG A 254 -19.87 -0.04 44.07
CA ARG A 254 -19.11 0.46 42.92
C ARG A 254 -18.01 -0.50 42.45
N SER A 255 -17.61 -1.48 43.28
CA SER A 255 -16.57 -2.43 42.87
C SER A 255 -17.05 -3.34 41.75
N LEU A 256 -16.17 -3.70 40.83
CA LEU A 256 -16.46 -4.73 39.82
C LEU A 256 -16.30 -6.15 40.34
N HIS A 257 -15.58 -6.34 41.46
CA HIS A 257 -15.60 -7.62 42.18
C HIS A 257 -16.99 -7.94 42.72
N GLU A 258 -17.79 -6.92 43.07
CA GLU A 258 -19.16 -7.12 43.57
C GLU A 258 -20.13 -7.70 42.54
N ILE A 259 -19.76 -7.69 41.26
CA ILE A 259 -20.55 -8.25 40.16
C ILE A 259 -19.77 -9.30 39.34
N GLY A 260 -18.61 -9.73 39.84
CA GLY A 260 -17.76 -10.76 39.24
C GLY A 260 -17.10 -10.37 37.90
N LEU A 261 -16.98 -9.07 37.58
CA LEU A 261 -16.39 -8.57 36.34
C LEU A 261 -14.94 -8.06 36.52
N ALA A 262 -14.34 -8.33 37.68
CA ALA A 262 -12.94 -8.07 37.99
C ALA A 262 -12.28 -9.28 38.66
N VAL A 263 -10.97 -9.36 38.49
CA VAL A 263 -10.09 -10.38 39.07
C VAL A 263 -8.80 -9.73 39.57
N ASP A 264 -8.40 -10.11 40.79
CA ASP A 264 -7.11 -9.78 41.38
C ASP A 264 -6.16 -10.95 41.14
N ILE A 265 -5.23 -10.79 40.20
CA ILE A 265 -4.36 -11.86 39.71
C ILE A 265 -3.21 -12.14 40.68
N SER A 266 -2.94 -13.43 40.86
CA SER A 266 -1.81 -13.97 41.60
C SER A 266 -1.00 -14.94 40.73
N SER A 267 0.26 -15.17 41.10
CA SER A 267 1.14 -16.15 40.46
C SER A 267 2.02 -16.80 41.52
N GLY A 268 2.13 -18.14 41.49
CA GLY A 268 2.85 -18.89 42.53
C GLY A 268 2.33 -18.65 43.96
N GLY A 269 1.02 -18.41 44.11
CA GLY A 269 0.37 -18.13 45.39
C GLY A 269 0.62 -16.72 45.95
N LYS A 270 1.25 -15.82 45.18
CA LYS A 270 1.56 -14.44 45.61
C LYS A 270 0.89 -13.41 44.69
N THR A 271 0.51 -12.27 45.26
CA THR A 271 0.04 -11.11 44.49
C THR A 271 1.11 -10.68 43.48
N ILE A 272 0.70 -10.43 42.24
CA ILE A 272 1.63 -10.01 41.19
C ILE A 272 2.01 -8.53 41.34
N SER A 273 3.23 -8.18 40.93
CA SER A 273 3.70 -6.81 40.80
C SER A 273 4.13 -6.53 39.35
N SER A 274 4.39 -5.26 39.01
CA SER A 274 4.79 -4.84 37.67
C SER A 274 6.06 -5.52 37.13
N SER A 275 6.92 -6.04 38.02
CA SER A 275 8.16 -6.74 37.66
C SER A 275 7.96 -8.23 37.38
N THR A 276 6.85 -8.84 37.82
CA THR A 276 6.59 -10.28 37.68
C THR A 276 6.39 -10.70 36.23
N ALA A 277 6.77 -11.94 35.91
CA ALA A 277 6.53 -12.54 34.60
C ALA A 277 5.03 -12.59 34.26
N ALA A 278 4.19 -12.92 35.25
CA ALA A 278 2.73 -12.91 35.11
C ALA A 278 2.17 -11.54 34.72
N PHE A 279 2.60 -10.46 35.37
CA PHE A 279 2.17 -9.11 34.98
C PHE A 279 2.62 -8.74 33.57
N LYS A 280 3.87 -9.05 33.21
CA LYS A 280 4.41 -8.77 31.86
C LYS A 280 3.61 -9.51 30.79
N TRP A 281 3.27 -10.78 31.03
CA TRP A 281 2.40 -11.55 30.15
C TRP A 281 1.00 -10.92 30.07
N MET A 282 0.36 -10.66 31.21
CA MET A 282 -0.97 -10.03 31.25
C MET A 282 -1.01 -8.69 30.53
N LYS A 283 0.02 -7.86 30.67
CA LYS A 283 0.13 -6.56 29.99
C LYS A 283 0.07 -6.67 28.47
N VAL A 284 0.57 -7.76 27.92
CA VAL A 284 0.57 -8.04 26.47
C VAL A 284 -0.71 -8.76 26.05
N HIS A 285 -1.21 -9.69 26.86
CA HIS A 285 -2.22 -10.67 26.45
C HIS A 285 -3.63 -10.46 27.05
N ALA A 286 -3.76 -9.89 28.26
CA ALA A 286 -5.04 -9.85 28.98
C ALA A 286 -6.17 -9.15 28.20
N LYS A 287 -5.82 -8.10 27.44
CA LYS A 287 -6.79 -7.37 26.62
C LYS A 287 -7.45 -8.30 25.59
N GLN A 288 -6.77 -9.34 25.11
CA GLN A 288 -7.29 -10.33 24.14
C GLN A 288 -8.51 -11.07 24.67
N TYR A 289 -8.59 -11.20 25.99
CA TYR A 289 -9.67 -11.84 26.73
C TYR A 289 -10.64 -10.82 27.36
N GLY A 290 -10.51 -9.54 27.02
CA GLY A 290 -11.40 -8.48 27.52
C GLY A 290 -11.02 -7.94 28.91
N PHE A 291 -9.82 -8.22 29.41
CA PHE A 291 -9.34 -7.70 30.69
C PHE A 291 -8.34 -6.55 30.51
N VAL A 292 -8.52 -5.49 31.29
CA VAL A 292 -7.70 -4.28 31.29
C VAL A 292 -7.20 -4.05 32.72
N ASN A 293 -5.91 -3.73 32.85
CA ASN A 293 -5.33 -3.45 34.16
C ASN A 293 -5.78 -2.09 34.68
N PHE A 294 -6.06 -2.02 35.97
CA PHE A 294 -6.12 -0.76 36.69
C PHE A 294 -4.69 -0.30 37.04
N PRO A 295 -4.19 0.83 36.50
CA PRO A 295 -2.76 1.16 36.57
C PRO A 295 -2.18 1.34 37.99
N ALA A 296 -3.02 1.70 38.96
CA ALA A 296 -2.59 1.85 40.35
C ALA A 296 -2.34 0.49 41.04
N GLU A 297 -2.90 -0.59 40.50
CA GLU A 297 -2.89 -1.92 41.10
C GLU A 297 -2.45 -2.96 40.07
N ALA A 298 -1.19 -3.38 40.12
CA ALA A 298 -0.63 -4.33 39.14
C ALA A 298 -1.40 -5.67 39.11
N TRP A 299 -2.00 -6.06 40.23
CA TRP A 299 -2.79 -7.28 40.35
C TRP A 299 -4.23 -7.13 39.85
N HIS A 300 -4.78 -5.92 39.74
CA HIS A 300 -6.20 -5.74 39.45
C HIS A 300 -6.49 -5.68 37.95
N TRP A 301 -7.37 -6.54 37.47
CA TRP A 301 -7.79 -6.60 36.07
C TRP A 301 -9.31 -6.72 35.97
N SER A 302 -9.93 -5.88 35.15
CA SER A 302 -11.37 -5.86 34.97
C SER A 302 -11.75 -5.58 33.53
N ILE A 303 -13.03 -5.69 33.19
CA ILE A 303 -13.47 -5.40 31.81
C ILE A 303 -13.30 -3.93 31.41
N SER A 304 -13.16 -3.01 32.38
CA SER A 304 -13.00 -1.58 32.14
C SER A 304 -11.68 -0.98 32.63
N GLY A 305 -10.86 -1.73 33.39
CA GLY A 305 -9.60 -1.23 33.94
C GLY A 305 -9.77 -0.22 35.08
N SER A 306 -10.86 -0.37 35.84
CA SER A 306 -11.27 0.49 36.96
C SER A 306 -11.73 -0.33 38.15
#